data_AF-A0A1Q6TTR6-F1
#
_entry.id   AF-A0A1Q6TTR6-F1
#
_cell.length_a   1.000
_cell.length_b   1.000
_cell.length_c   1.000
_cell.angle_alpha   90.00
_cell.angle_beta   90.00
_cell.angle_gamma   90.00
#
_symmetry.space_group_name_H-M   'P 1'
#
loop_
_entity.id
_entity.type
_entity.pdbx_description
1 polymer ?
#
loop_
_entity_poly.entity_id
_entity_poly.type
_entity_poly.pdbx_seq_one_letter_code
_entity_poly.pdbx_strand_id
1 'polypeptide(L)'
;MKIILSRKGFDSASGGCPSFIIGDKLISLPIPDKNTNLEYNNVQICGYNLGEIFEKSKIKPKLNGKKIITCHLDPDIESGLFGQCSKAAQHLLNNNVKVGDLLLFFGWFREFDIKTYKFSAQDKTGKHCIYAYFKIGGILDLNNLQDREKSLQFTKTHPHIAYTSTEYQKTNLLFVADTKLLEDSDIRGCGRLKFSESTTLTKPNENKSIWQLPKCFMDANMTYHTNKKCWLELNEKFCQLKSVCRGQEFVISENKDVEKWAINLITNNLI
;
A
#
# COMPACT_ATOMS: atom_id res chain seq x y z
N MET A 1 -12.00 -6.22 -13.74
CA MET A 1 -11.85 -5.50 -12.47
C MET A 1 -10.94 -4.29 -12.68
N LYS A 2 -11.09 -3.22 -11.89
CA LYS A 2 -10.09 -2.15 -11.86
C LYS A 2 -8.92 -2.56 -10.98
N ILE A 3 -7.74 -2.09 -11.35
CA ILE A 3 -6.55 -2.18 -10.52
C ILE A 3 -6.27 -0.80 -9.93
N ILE A 4 -5.98 -0.76 -8.63
CA ILE A 4 -5.68 0.46 -7.90
C ILE A 4 -4.30 0.32 -7.28
N LEU A 5 -3.34 1.14 -7.72
CA LEU A 5 -2.05 1.25 -7.03
C LEU A 5 -2.22 2.23 -5.87
N SER A 6 -2.16 1.74 -4.63
CA SER A 6 -2.36 2.55 -3.42
C SER A 6 -1.05 2.73 -2.66
N ARG A 7 -0.60 3.99 -2.52
CA ARG A 7 0.62 4.33 -1.80
C ARG A 7 0.36 4.31 -0.30
N LYS A 8 1.07 3.45 0.43
CA LYS A 8 0.88 3.25 1.87
C LYS A 8 2.21 2.98 2.59
N GLY A 9 2.20 3.21 3.91
CA GLY A 9 3.37 3.09 4.78
C GLY A 9 4.15 4.39 4.94
N PHE A 10 5.38 4.30 5.44
CA PHE A 10 6.24 5.45 5.64
C PHE A 10 6.61 6.16 4.33
N ASP A 11 6.73 7.48 4.43
CA ASP A 11 7.39 8.34 3.44
C ASP A 11 8.26 9.41 4.13
N SER A 12 8.76 10.37 3.35
CA SER A 12 9.60 11.45 3.89
C SER A 12 8.88 12.38 4.87
N ALA A 13 7.54 12.50 4.77
CA ALA A 13 6.73 13.36 5.62
C ALA A 13 6.16 12.60 6.84
N SER A 14 5.80 11.33 6.65
CA SER A 14 5.18 10.45 7.64
C SER A 14 6.10 9.27 7.91
N GLY A 15 6.74 9.25 9.09
CA GLY A 15 7.71 8.21 9.47
C GLY A 15 9.15 8.62 9.22
N GLY A 16 9.46 9.21 8.06
CA GLY A 16 10.74 9.86 7.77
C GLY A 16 11.87 8.94 7.32
N CYS A 17 11.58 7.67 7.02
CA CYS A 17 12.56 6.71 6.50
C CYS A 17 11.88 5.68 5.57
N PRO A 18 12.66 4.99 4.72
CA PRO A 18 12.14 3.89 3.91
C PRO A 18 11.79 2.68 4.78
N SER A 19 10.86 1.89 4.26
CA SER A 19 10.57 0.54 4.70
C SER A 19 11.71 -0.43 4.36
N PHE A 20 11.71 -1.63 4.95
CA PHE A 20 12.85 -2.54 4.86
C PHE A 20 12.64 -3.63 3.82
N ILE A 21 13.68 -3.90 3.03
CA ILE A 21 13.83 -5.14 2.25
C ILE A 21 14.84 -6.00 3.01
N ILE A 22 14.39 -7.13 3.55
CA ILE A 22 15.24 -8.08 4.28
C ILE A 22 15.15 -9.44 3.59
N GLY A 23 16.17 -9.77 2.77
CA GLY A 23 16.09 -10.93 1.89
C GLY A 23 14.98 -10.75 0.86
N ASP A 24 14.03 -11.69 0.82
CA ASP A 24 12.83 -11.65 -0.02
C ASP A 24 11.61 -11.02 0.68
N LYS A 25 11.76 -10.43 1.87
CA LYS A 25 10.64 -9.88 2.65
C LYS A 25 10.54 -8.37 2.53
N LEU A 26 9.34 -7.90 2.17
CA LEU A 26 8.96 -6.48 2.20
C LEU A 26 8.30 -6.13 3.54
N ILE A 27 9.03 -5.43 4.40
CA ILE A 27 8.55 -5.01 5.72
C ILE A 27 8.07 -3.56 5.62
N SER A 28 6.83 -3.37 5.17
CA SER A 28 6.18 -2.05 5.10
C SER A 28 5.96 -1.49 6.50
N LEU A 29 6.48 -0.30 6.77
CA LEU A 29 6.37 0.34 8.08
C LEU A 29 4.98 0.98 8.27
N PRO A 30 4.21 0.58 9.30
CA PRO A 30 2.88 1.14 9.56
C PRO A 30 2.95 2.60 9.95
N ILE A 31 1.92 3.39 9.63
CA ILE A 31 1.95 4.85 9.73
C ILE A 31 2.04 5.30 11.20
N PRO A 32 2.93 6.25 11.56
CA PRO A 32 3.02 6.72 12.93
C PRO A 32 1.76 7.48 13.33
N ASP A 33 1.24 7.17 14.51
CA ASP A 33 -0.01 7.74 14.98
C ASP A 33 -0.03 7.80 16.51
N LYS A 34 -0.41 8.95 17.05
CA LYS A 34 -0.45 9.22 18.50
C LYS A 34 -1.79 8.88 19.15
N ASN A 35 -2.81 8.55 18.36
CA ASN A 35 -4.18 8.34 18.84
C ASN A 35 -4.53 6.85 19.05
N THR A 36 -3.60 5.95 18.74
CA THR A 36 -3.70 4.49 18.91
C THR A 36 -2.83 4.04 20.08
N ASN A 37 -3.22 2.92 20.69
CA ASN A 37 -2.46 2.23 21.73
C ASN A 37 -1.53 1.13 21.16
N LEU A 38 -1.54 0.89 19.85
CA LEU A 38 -0.66 -0.09 19.22
C LEU A 38 0.75 0.48 19.10
N GLU A 39 1.65 0.02 19.96
CA GLU A 39 3.07 0.34 19.92
C GLU A 39 3.83 -0.49 18.88
N TYR A 40 4.88 0.07 18.28
CA TYR A 40 5.74 -0.66 17.33
C TYR A 40 6.38 -1.91 17.94
N ASN A 41 6.61 -1.94 19.26
CA ASN A 41 7.12 -3.10 19.99
C ASN A 41 6.18 -4.31 19.92
N ASN A 42 4.91 -4.08 19.64
CA ASN A 42 3.88 -5.11 19.51
C ASN A 42 3.53 -5.43 18.05
N VAL A 43 4.26 -4.87 17.08
CA VAL A 43 4.02 -5.11 15.66
C VAL A 43 5.02 -6.14 15.12
N GLN A 44 4.46 -7.20 14.53
CA GLN A 44 5.19 -8.25 13.83
C GLN A 44 4.84 -8.20 12.35
N ILE A 45 5.84 -8.13 11.47
CA ILE A 45 5.65 -8.19 10.01
C ILE A 45 6.67 -9.16 9.43
N CYS A 46 6.19 -10.16 8.68
CA CYS A 46 7.03 -11.20 8.05
C CYS A 46 8.00 -11.90 9.04
N GLY A 47 7.57 -12.03 10.30
CA GLY A 47 8.35 -12.63 11.39
C GLY A 47 9.35 -11.70 12.09
N TYR A 48 9.33 -10.39 11.80
CA TYR A 48 10.21 -9.41 12.43
C TYR A 48 9.44 -8.45 13.33
N ASN A 49 9.99 -8.23 14.54
CA ASN A 49 9.50 -7.24 15.48
C ASN A 49 10.00 -5.84 15.10
N LEU A 50 9.09 -4.90 14.86
CA LEU A 50 9.50 -3.55 14.45
C LEU A 50 10.17 -2.75 15.57
N GLY A 51 9.72 -2.93 16.81
CA GLY A 51 10.32 -2.31 17.99
C GLY A 51 11.80 -2.66 18.14
N GLU A 52 12.13 -3.95 18.05
CA GLU A 52 13.51 -4.43 18.11
C GLU A 52 14.37 -3.84 16.98
N ILE A 53 13.85 -3.84 15.74
CA ILE A 53 14.57 -3.25 14.61
C ILE A 53 14.82 -1.77 14.86
N PHE A 54 13.83 -1.00 15.32
CA PHE A 54 13.98 0.43 15.58
C PHE A 54 14.96 0.72 16.72
N GLU A 55 14.93 -0.07 17.80
CA GLU A 55 15.86 0.08 18.91
C GLU A 55 17.32 -0.14 18.48
N LYS A 56 17.57 -1.21 17.72
CA LYS A 56 18.93 -1.59 17.30
C LYS A 56 19.46 -0.71 16.16
N SER A 57 18.60 -0.33 15.20
CA SER A 57 18.95 0.58 14.11
C SER A 57 18.99 2.06 14.50
N LYS A 58 18.48 2.40 15.70
CA LYS A 58 18.28 3.78 16.18
C LYS A 58 17.32 4.62 15.32
N ILE A 59 16.52 3.96 14.47
CA ILE A 59 15.43 4.61 13.74
C ILE A 59 14.39 5.11 14.75
N LYS A 60 13.93 6.35 14.55
CA LYS A 60 12.92 6.99 15.38
C LYS A 60 11.78 7.43 14.46
N PRO A 61 10.66 6.69 14.41
CA PRO A 61 9.47 7.11 13.68
C PRO A 61 9.04 8.52 14.09
N LYS A 62 8.69 9.35 13.10
CA LYS A 62 8.27 10.73 13.35
C LYS A 62 6.94 11.07 12.69
N LEU A 63 6.17 11.91 13.36
CA LEU A 63 5.01 12.60 12.81
C LEU A 63 5.14 14.08 13.15
N ASN A 64 5.11 14.96 12.13
CA ASN A 64 5.31 16.41 12.30
C ASN A 64 6.56 16.76 13.13
N GLY A 65 7.68 16.06 12.84
CA GLY A 65 8.97 16.25 13.52
C GLY A 65 9.09 15.63 14.92
N LYS A 66 7.99 15.18 15.53
CA LYS A 66 7.98 14.58 16.87
C LYS A 66 8.13 13.06 16.79
N LYS A 67 8.92 12.47 17.71
CA LYS A 67 9.05 11.01 17.82
C LYS A 67 7.70 10.41 18.24
N ILE A 68 7.27 9.37 17.54
CA ILE A 68 6.08 8.60 17.85
C ILE A 68 6.48 7.14 18.08
N ILE A 69 5.92 6.51 19.11
CA ILE A 69 6.18 5.10 19.46
C ILE A 69 5.02 4.16 19.10
N THR A 70 3.90 4.75 18.71
CA THR A 70 2.65 4.09 18.33
C THR A 70 2.37 4.24 16.84
N CYS A 71 1.54 3.34 16.31
CA CYS A 71 1.19 3.30 14.90
C CYS A 71 -0.17 2.65 14.68
N HIS A 72 -0.77 2.92 13.52
CA HIS A 72 -1.91 2.14 13.05
C HIS A 72 -1.53 1.31 11.83
N LEU A 73 -2.16 0.16 11.70
CA LEU A 73 -2.09 -0.68 10.51
C LEU A 73 -3.18 -0.21 9.55
N ASP A 74 -2.79 0.52 8.50
CA ASP A 74 -3.70 0.90 7.42
C ASP A 74 -2.95 0.95 6.09
N PRO A 75 -3.01 -0.12 5.27
CA PRO A 75 -3.92 -1.26 5.41
C PRO A 75 -3.49 -2.24 6.51
N ASP A 76 -4.47 -2.80 7.21
CA ASP A 76 -4.30 -3.99 8.05
C ASP A 76 -4.53 -5.24 7.20
N ILE A 77 -3.46 -5.72 6.58
CA ILE A 77 -3.50 -6.85 5.63
C ILE A 77 -3.93 -8.16 6.30
N GLU A 78 -3.55 -8.39 7.57
CA GLU A 78 -3.87 -9.64 8.26
C GLU A 78 -5.35 -9.72 8.61
N SER A 79 -5.92 -8.60 9.06
CA SER A 79 -7.36 -8.47 9.34
C SER A 79 -8.19 -8.25 8.08
N GLY A 80 -7.57 -7.92 6.94
CA GLY A 80 -8.27 -7.62 5.70
C GLY A 80 -9.04 -6.31 5.75
N LEU A 81 -8.47 -5.27 6.36
CA LEU A 81 -9.10 -3.95 6.50
C LEU A 81 -8.26 -2.83 5.91
N PHE A 82 -8.91 -1.86 5.27
CA PHE A 82 -8.27 -0.68 4.70
C PHE A 82 -9.20 0.53 4.83
N GLY A 83 -8.71 1.61 5.43
CA GLY A 83 -9.45 2.84 5.63
C GLY A 83 -9.08 3.92 4.62
N GLN A 84 -10.08 4.68 4.19
CA GLN A 84 -9.84 5.90 3.44
C GLN A 84 -10.85 7.00 3.82
N CYS A 85 -10.41 8.26 3.86
CA CYS A 85 -11.29 9.37 4.21
C CYS A 85 -11.10 10.61 3.33
N SER A 86 -12.06 11.54 3.44
CA SER A 86 -12.03 12.86 2.82
C SER A 86 -11.72 12.79 1.31
N LYS A 87 -10.78 13.60 0.82
CA LYS A 87 -10.43 13.71 -0.61
C LYS A 87 -10.02 12.39 -1.23
N ALA A 88 -9.30 11.54 -0.51
CA ALA A 88 -8.83 10.27 -1.06
C ALA A 88 -9.97 9.25 -1.12
N ALA A 89 -10.91 9.27 -0.17
CA ALA A 89 -12.12 8.42 -0.26
C ALA A 89 -13.01 8.88 -1.40
N GLN A 90 -13.22 10.19 -1.50
CA GLN A 90 -13.98 10.79 -2.60
C GLN A 90 -13.34 10.50 -3.96
N HIS A 91 -12.00 10.42 -4.04
CA HIS A 91 -11.32 10.03 -5.27
C HIS A 91 -11.71 8.62 -5.72
N LEU A 92 -11.74 7.65 -4.79
CA LEU A 92 -12.15 6.28 -5.09
C LEU A 92 -13.62 6.21 -5.53
N LEU A 93 -14.51 6.92 -4.84
CA LEU A 93 -15.94 7.02 -5.21
C LEU A 93 -16.12 7.64 -6.60
N ASN A 94 -15.47 8.77 -6.87
CA ASN A 94 -15.57 9.47 -8.16
C ASN A 94 -15.01 8.66 -9.34
N ASN A 95 -14.13 7.69 -9.08
CA ASN A 95 -13.62 6.77 -10.09
C ASN A 95 -14.37 5.43 -10.09
N ASN A 96 -15.51 5.34 -9.40
CA ASN A 96 -16.39 4.18 -9.33
C ASN A 96 -15.64 2.90 -8.91
N VAL A 97 -14.74 3.02 -7.92
CA VAL A 97 -14.11 1.85 -7.29
C VAL A 97 -15.20 1.09 -6.51
N LYS A 98 -15.27 -0.22 -6.73
CA LYS A 98 -16.39 -1.05 -6.25
C LYS A 98 -15.89 -2.40 -5.74
N VAL A 99 -16.81 -3.17 -5.14
CA VAL A 99 -16.59 -4.58 -4.81
C VAL A 99 -16.15 -5.36 -6.06
N GLY A 100 -15.14 -6.22 -5.89
CA GLY A 100 -14.49 -6.97 -6.96
C GLY A 100 -13.27 -6.28 -7.57
N ASP A 101 -13.03 -4.99 -7.29
CA ASP A 101 -11.80 -4.31 -7.69
C ASP A 101 -10.61 -4.70 -6.80
N LEU A 102 -9.39 -4.50 -7.31
CA LEU A 102 -8.15 -4.97 -6.67
C LEU A 102 -7.22 -3.81 -6.33
N LEU A 103 -6.87 -3.68 -5.07
CA LEU A 103 -5.84 -2.79 -4.56
C LEU A 103 -4.49 -3.52 -4.52
N LEU A 104 -3.46 -2.86 -5.03
CA LEU A 104 -2.06 -3.24 -4.88
C LEU A 104 -1.37 -2.13 -4.08
N PHE A 105 -0.96 -2.46 -2.86
CA PHE A 105 -0.32 -1.50 -1.97
C PHE A 105 1.17 -1.43 -2.25
N PHE A 106 1.67 -0.22 -2.48
CA PHE A 106 3.09 0.03 -2.69
C PHE A 106 3.62 1.08 -1.72
N GLY A 107 4.92 1.02 -1.44
CA GLY A 107 5.60 1.93 -0.51
C GLY A 107 7.04 2.18 -0.94
N TRP A 108 7.75 3.02 -0.19
CA TRP A 108 9.19 3.26 -0.39
C TRP A 108 10.02 2.30 0.45
N PHE A 109 10.89 1.54 -0.21
CA PHE A 109 11.71 0.50 0.40
C PHE A 109 13.19 0.70 0.10
N ARG A 110 14.04 0.26 1.03
CA ARG A 110 15.48 0.12 0.84
C ARG A 110 15.98 -1.20 1.41
N GLU A 111 17.01 -1.75 0.78
CA GLU A 111 17.73 -2.90 1.33
C GLU A 111 18.27 -2.62 2.72
N PHE A 112 17.96 -3.54 3.64
CA PHE A 112 18.28 -3.43 5.05
C PHE A 112 18.94 -4.71 5.54
N ASP A 113 20.16 -4.59 6.04
CA ASP A 113 20.90 -5.70 6.61
C ASP A 113 20.50 -5.89 8.07
N ILE A 114 19.78 -6.98 8.34
CA ILE A 114 19.32 -7.32 9.68
C ILE A 114 20.45 -7.68 10.65
N LYS A 115 21.63 -8.07 10.15
CA LYS A 115 22.78 -8.39 11.02
C LYS A 115 23.44 -7.14 11.56
N THR A 116 23.52 -6.08 10.74
CA THR A 116 24.15 -4.81 11.12
C THR A 116 23.15 -3.73 11.51
N TYR A 117 21.84 -3.98 11.31
CA TYR A 117 20.75 -3.04 11.52
C TYR A 117 20.93 -1.72 10.76
N LYS A 118 21.42 -1.80 9.52
CA LYS A 118 21.73 -0.66 8.66
C LYS A 118 21.13 -0.84 7.27
N PHE A 119 20.75 0.28 6.67
CA PHE A 119 20.44 0.30 5.24
C PHE A 119 21.71 0.06 4.41
N SER A 120 21.56 -0.65 3.29
CA SER A 120 22.62 -0.85 2.32
C SER A 120 23.15 0.49 1.79
N ALA A 121 24.48 0.60 1.70
CA ALA A 121 25.15 1.76 1.11
C ALA A 121 25.05 1.77 -0.43
N GLN A 122 24.75 0.62 -1.04
CA GLN A 122 24.61 0.46 -2.49
C GLN A 122 23.22 0.91 -2.96
N ASP A 123 22.19 0.66 -2.16
CA ASP A 123 20.83 1.13 -2.41
C ASP A 123 20.59 2.47 -1.72
N LYS A 124 21.04 3.58 -2.32
CA LYS A 124 20.96 4.92 -1.68
C LYS A 124 19.58 5.55 -1.79
N THR A 125 18.91 5.38 -2.92
CA THR A 125 17.66 6.07 -3.25
C THR A 125 16.42 5.23 -2.88
N GLY A 126 16.58 3.91 -2.76
CA GLY A 126 15.48 2.99 -2.59
C GLY A 126 14.61 2.88 -3.83
N LYS A 127 13.55 2.12 -3.67
CA LYS A 127 12.65 1.67 -4.73
C LYS A 127 11.20 1.70 -4.23
N HIS A 128 10.27 1.91 -5.14
CA HIS A 128 8.87 1.66 -4.89
C HIS A 128 8.59 0.18 -5.17
N CYS A 129 8.06 -0.53 -4.17
CA CYS A 129 7.70 -1.94 -4.28
C CYS A 129 6.25 -2.14 -3.87
N ILE A 130 5.53 -3.00 -4.61
CA ILE A 130 4.22 -3.51 -4.24
C ILE A 130 4.44 -4.59 -3.19
N TYR A 131 3.95 -4.37 -1.98
CA TYR A 131 4.21 -5.25 -0.82
C TYR A 131 3.00 -6.05 -0.38
N ALA A 132 1.80 -5.70 -0.85
CA ALA A 132 0.57 -6.39 -0.51
C ALA A 132 -0.52 -6.18 -1.56
N TYR A 133 -1.50 -7.07 -1.55
CA TYR A 133 -2.70 -6.99 -2.38
C TYR A 133 -3.97 -7.13 -1.54
N PHE A 134 -5.08 -6.62 -2.07
CA PHE A 134 -6.37 -6.60 -1.40
C PHE A 134 -7.49 -6.50 -2.43
N LYS A 135 -8.23 -7.59 -2.62
CA LYS A 135 -9.47 -7.60 -3.39
C LYS A 135 -10.59 -7.09 -2.52
N ILE A 136 -11.35 -6.11 -3.01
CA ILE A 136 -12.42 -5.48 -2.27
C ILE A 136 -13.62 -6.44 -2.23
N GLY A 137 -13.96 -6.94 -1.05
CA GLY A 137 -15.17 -7.75 -0.80
C GLY A 137 -16.32 -6.92 -0.23
N GLY A 138 -16.02 -5.80 0.43
CA GLY A 138 -17.01 -4.88 0.98
C GLY A 138 -16.49 -3.46 1.07
N ILE A 139 -17.41 -2.50 0.98
CA ILE A 139 -17.17 -1.07 1.20
C ILE A 139 -18.26 -0.60 2.15
N LEU A 140 -17.87 -0.09 3.32
CA LEU A 140 -18.77 0.43 4.34
C LEU A 140 -18.57 1.93 4.47
N ASP A 141 -19.66 2.71 4.41
CA ASP A 141 -19.62 4.14 4.73
C ASP A 141 -19.82 4.33 6.23
N LEU A 142 -18.76 4.69 6.94
CA LEU A 142 -18.78 4.82 8.39
C LEU A 142 -19.55 6.04 8.91
N ASN A 143 -20.01 6.92 8.01
CA ASN A 143 -20.94 8.00 8.33
C ASN A 143 -22.40 7.56 8.21
N ASN A 144 -22.66 6.40 7.60
CA ASN A 144 -23.93 5.70 7.69
C ASN A 144 -23.95 4.85 8.99
N LEU A 145 -25.01 4.97 9.79
CA LEU A 145 -25.12 4.28 11.08
C LEU A 145 -25.11 2.76 10.95
N GLN A 146 -25.81 2.20 9.97
CA GLN A 146 -25.92 0.76 9.77
C GLN A 146 -24.56 0.16 9.36
N ASP A 147 -23.86 0.81 8.43
CA ASP A 147 -22.52 0.40 8.01
C ASP A 147 -21.50 0.54 9.14
N ARG A 148 -21.63 1.58 9.96
CA ARG A 148 -20.81 1.76 11.17
C ARG A 148 -21.05 0.63 12.17
N GLU A 149 -22.29 0.26 12.47
CA GLU A 149 -22.60 -0.87 13.34
C GLU A 149 -22.05 -2.18 12.80
N LYS A 150 -22.20 -2.42 11.50
CA LYS A 150 -21.61 -3.59 10.83
C LYS A 150 -20.09 -3.58 10.93
N SER A 151 -19.45 -2.42 10.81
CA SER A 151 -17.99 -2.30 10.89
C SER A 151 -17.40 -2.77 12.23
N LEU A 152 -18.17 -2.62 13.32
CA LEU A 152 -17.78 -3.03 14.68
C LEU A 152 -17.64 -4.55 14.84
N GLN A 153 -18.20 -5.34 13.92
CA GLN A 153 -18.03 -6.78 13.87
C GLN A 153 -16.61 -7.19 13.41
N PHE A 154 -15.94 -6.32 12.65
CA PHE A 154 -14.56 -6.57 12.18
C PHE A 154 -13.54 -6.02 13.17
N THR A 155 -13.75 -4.82 13.69
CA THR A 155 -12.82 -4.18 14.62
C THR A 155 -13.47 -3.01 15.36
N LYS A 156 -12.97 -2.74 16.58
CA LYS A 156 -13.34 -1.57 17.38
C LYS A 156 -12.23 -0.52 17.45
N THR A 157 -11.02 -0.88 17.05
CA THR A 157 -9.80 -0.10 17.29
C THR A 157 -9.24 0.54 16.03
N HIS A 158 -9.75 0.20 14.85
CA HIS A 158 -9.28 0.79 13.60
C HIS A 158 -9.50 2.31 13.59
N PRO A 159 -8.51 3.12 13.15
CA PRO A 159 -8.55 4.58 13.23
C PRO A 159 -9.85 5.21 12.71
N HIS A 160 -10.35 4.70 11.58
CA HIS A 160 -11.56 5.20 10.92
C HIS A 160 -12.85 4.99 11.73
N ILE A 161 -12.84 4.06 12.70
CA ILE A 161 -13.97 3.79 13.61
C ILE A 161 -13.72 4.49 14.96
N ALA A 162 -12.54 4.27 15.54
CA ALA A 162 -12.24 4.63 16.92
C ALA A 162 -12.03 6.13 17.13
N TYR A 163 -11.61 6.86 16.11
CA TYR A 163 -11.22 8.25 16.26
C TYR A 163 -12.34 9.21 15.88
N THR A 164 -12.32 10.38 16.52
CA THR A 164 -13.10 11.55 16.12
C THR A 164 -12.20 12.55 15.40
N SER A 165 -12.50 12.85 14.14
CA SER A 165 -11.78 13.85 13.33
C SER A 165 -12.75 14.52 12.37
N THR A 166 -12.56 15.81 12.11
CA THR A 166 -13.35 16.56 11.11
C THR A 166 -13.16 16.00 9.70
N GLU A 167 -12.03 15.35 9.41
CA GLU A 167 -11.83 14.66 8.13
C GLU A 167 -12.69 13.39 8.02
N TYR A 168 -12.91 12.68 9.12
CA TYR A 168 -13.79 11.51 9.15
C TYR A 168 -15.28 11.87 9.08
N GLN A 169 -15.66 13.09 9.46
CA GLN A 169 -17.03 13.60 9.30
C GLN A 169 -17.42 13.87 7.83
N LYS A 170 -16.45 13.89 6.90
CA LYS A 170 -16.70 14.09 5.46
C LYS A 170 -17.12 12.77 4.80
N THR A 171 -16.21 12.15 4.08
CA THR A 171 -16.37 10.79 3.53
C THR A 171 -15.44 9.90 4.34
N ASN A 172 -15.93 8.77 4.87
CA ASN A 172 -15.12 7.88 5.69
C ASN A 172 -15.47 6.43 5.36
N LEU A 173 -14.64 5.78 4.57
CA LEU A 173 -14.88 4.44 4.07
C LEU A 173 -13.98 3.43 4.75
N LEU A 174 -14.56 2.28 5.09
CA LEU A 174 -13.83 1.07 5.46
C LEU A 174 -14.02 0.03 4.35
N PHE A 175 -12.92 -0.34 3.72
CA PHE A 175 -12.85 -1.45 2.79
C PHE A 175 -12.57 -2.73 3.56
N VAL A 176 -13.30 -3.79 3.23
CA VAL A 176 -13.14 -5.14 3.78
C VAL A 176 -12.71 -6.06 2.65
N ALA A 177 -11.68 -6.87 2.89
CA ALA A 177 -11.15 -7.79 1.90
C ALA A 177 -12.17 -8.88 1.59
N ASP A 178 -12.20 -9.30 0.33
CA ASP A 178 -12.86 -10.54 -0.05
C ASP A 178 -12.15 -11.73 0.62
N THR A 179 -12.88 -12.82 0.83
CA THR A 179 -12.33 -14.05 1.37
C THR A 179 -11.31 -14.68 0.41
N LYS A 180 -11.54 -14.56 -0.90
CA LYS A 180 -10.72 -15.16 -1.96
C LYS A 180 -10.36 -14.15 -3.04
N LEU A 181 -9.15 -14.26 -3.60
CA LEU A 181 -8.71 -13.44 -4.73
C LEU A 181 -9.51 -13.83 -5.99
N LEU A 182 -9.56 -15.12 -6.31
CA LEU A 182 -10.34 -15.68 -7.43
C LEU A 182 -11.29 -16.75 -6.87
N GLU A 183 -12.50 -16.84 -7.42
CA GLU A 183 -13.56 -17.74 -6.94
C GLU A 183 -13.06 -19.20 -6.85
N ASP A 184 -12.36 -19.67 -7.88
CA ASP A 184 -11.84 -21.04 -8.01
C ASP A 184 -10.40 -21.20 -7.49
N SER A 185 -9.98 -20.37 -6.52
CA SER A 185 -8.64 -20.47 -5.92
C SER A 185 -8.70 -20.56 -4.40
N ASP A 186 -7.63 -21.09 -3.81
CA ASP A 186 -7.39 -21.07 -2.35
C ASP A 186 -6.60 -19.82 -1.92
N ILE A 187 -6.34 -18.90 -2.86
CA ILE A 187 -5.62 -17.67 -2.58
C ILE A 187 -6.57 -16.71 -1.85
N ARG A 188 -6.20 -16.33 -0.63
CA ARG A 188 -6.92 -15.34 0.18
C ARG A 188 -7.09 -14.03 -0.58
N GLY A 189 -8.19 -13.31 -0.37
CA GLY A 189 -8.45 -12.04 -1.05
C GLY A 189 -7.52 -10.90 -0.65
N CYS A 190 -6.76 -11.04 0.43
CA CYS A 190 -5.66 -10.15 0.78
C CYS A 190 -4.43 -10.94 1.24
N GLY A 191 -3.26 -10.34 1.07
CA GLY A 191 -2.00 -10.96 1.47
C GLY A 191 -0.79 -10.09 1.19
N ARG A 192 0.34 -10.52 1.75
CA ARG A 192 1.65 -9.88 1.55
C ARG A 192 2.39 -10.54 0.39
N LEU A 193 3.27 -9.77 -0.24
CA LEU A 193 4.06 -10.20 -1.38
C LEU A 193 5.56 -10.17 -1.05
N LYS A 194 6.28 -11.14 -1.60
CA LYS A 194 7.74 -11.22 -1.55
C LYS A 194 8.36 -10.13 -2.40
N PHE A 195 9.53 -9.68 -2.00
CA PHE A 195 10.38 -8.83 -2.82
C PHE A 195 10.89 -9.61 -4.03
N SER A 196 10.60 -9.09 -5.22
CA SER A 196 11.14 -9.54 -6.49
C SER A 196 11.19 -8.39 -7.50
N GLU A 197 11.84 -8.62 -8.64
CA GLU A 197 11.79 -7.68 -9.77
C GLU A 197 10.35 -7.35 -10.18
N SER A 198 9.45 -8.35 -10.22
CA SER A 198 8.06 -8.15 -10.63
C SER A 198 7.23 -7.30 -9.67
N THR A 199 7.55 -7.33 -8.37
CA THR A 199 6.94 -6.45 -7.36
C THR A 199 7.60 -5.07 -7.29
N THR A 200 8.71 -4.85 -8.00
CA THR A 200 9.43 -3.58 -7.98
C THR A 200 8.91 -2.68 -9.11
N LEU A 201 8.26 -1.59 -8.73
CA LEU A 201 7.78 -0.60 -9.69
C LEU A 201 8.94 0.22 -10.25
N THR A 202 9.92 0.58 -9.40
CA THR A 202 11.06 1.41 -9.82
C THR A 202 11.90 0.72 -10.88
N LYS A 203 12.15 1.42 -11.98
CA LYS A 203 13.04 0.97 -13.04
C LYS A 203 14.47 0.79 -12.49
N PRO A 204 15.20 -0.28 -12.85
CA PRO A 204 16.57 -0.48 -12.39
C PRO A 204 17.47 0.73 -12.68
N ASN A 205 18.34 1.07 -11.72
CA ASN A 205 19.30 2.20 -11.79
C ASN A 205 18.68 3.60 -11.94
N GLU A 206 17.39 3.75 -11.63
CA GLU A 206 16.69 5.03 -11.72
C GLU A 206 16.21 5.53 -10.35
N ASN A 207 15.71 6.76 -10.33
CA ASN A 207 15.04 7.31 -9.16
C ASN A 207 13.72 6.56 -8.88
N LYS A 208 13.33 6.45 -7.60
CA LYS A 208 12.13 5.71 -7.17
C LYS A 208 10.80 6.11 -7.86
N SER A 209 10.71 7.33 -8.40
CA SER A 209 9.54 7.83 -9.14
C SER A 209 9.53 7.45 -10.62
N ILE A 210 10.62 6.90 -11.15
CA ILE A 210 10.69 6.36 -12.52
C ILE A 210 10.36 4.88 -12.44
N TRP A 211 9.20 4.52 -12.95
CA TRP A 211 8.67 3.18 -12.90
C TRP A 211 8.84 2.48 -14.24
N GLN A 212 9.03 1.16 -14.19
CA GLN A 212 8.93 0.27 -15.34
C GLN A 212 7.68 -0.59 -15.16
N LEU A 213 6.76 -0.51 -16.12
CA LEU A 213 5.49 -1.22 -16.12
C LEU A 213 5.34 -2.01 -17.43
N PRO A 214 4.48 -3.04 -17.49
CA PRO A 214 4.13 -3.67 -18.75
C PRO A 214 3.58 -2.65 -19.76
N LYS A 215 3.87 -2.83 -21.04
CA LYS A 215 3.48 -1.89 -22.11
C LYS A 215 1.97 -1.63 -22.15
N CYS A 216 1.13 -2.62 -21.80
CA CYS A 216 -0.33 -2.49 -21.76
C CYS A 216 -0.85 -1.37 -20.83
N PHE A 217 -0.04 -0.89 -19.88
CA PHE A 217 -0.39 0.27 -19.06
C PHE A 217 -0.51 1.57 -19.86
N MET A 218 0.18 1.68 -21.01
CA MET A 218 0.05 2.87 -21.87
C MET A 218 -1.31 2.95 -22.57
N ASP A 219 -2.00 1.82 -22.71
CA ASP A 219 -3.34 1.71 -23.31
C ASP A 219 -4.46 1.82 -22.26
N ALA A 220 -4.11 1.84 -20.97
CA ALA A 220 -5.05 1.99 -19.88
C ALA A 220 -5.08 3.44 -19.35
N ASN A 221 -6.27 3.92 -18.99
CA ASN A 221 -6.40 5.22 -18.34
C ASN A 221 -6.05 5.06 -16.86
N MET A 222 -5.02 5.78 -16.41
CA MET A 222 -4.63 5.83 -14.99
C MET A 222 -4.77 7.26 -14.43
N THR A 223 -5.44 7.39 -13.29
CA THR A 223 -5.65 8.70 -12.66
C THR A 223 -4.32 9.39 -12.37
N TYR A 224 -4.32 10.73 -12.52
CA TYR A 224 -3.15 11.61 -12.42
C TYR A 224 -2.04 11.42 -13.47
N HIS A 225 -2.16 10.44 -14.37
CA HIS A 225 -1.14 10.11 -15.38
C HIS A 225 -1.70 10.11 -16.81
N THR A 226 -2.76 10.88 -17.06
CA THR A 226 -3.37 11.00 -18.40
C THR A 226 -2.49 11.78 -19.40
N ASN A 227 -1.52 12.55 -18.91
CA ASN A 227 -0.57 13.26 -19.76
C ASN A 227 0.46 12.28 -20.34
N LYS A 228 0.39 12.03 -21.66
CA LYS A 228 1.31 11.13 -22.38
C LYS A 228 2.79 11.45 -22.18
N LYS A 229 3.17 12.70 -21.87
CA LYS A 229 4.58 13.08 -21.61
C LYS A 229 5.18 12.41 -20.37
N CYS A 230 4.36 11.90 -19.44
CA CYS A 230 4.88 11.13 -18.30
C CYS A 230 5.15 9.66 -18.64
N TRP A 231 4.83 9.21 -19.86
CA TRP A 231 5.06 7.87 -20.35
C TRP A 231 6.12 7.84 -21.44
N LEU A 232 6.90 6.77 -21.47
CA LEU A 232 7.89 6.49 -22.52
C LEU A 232 7.81 5.01 -22.86
N GLU A 233 7.63 4.66 -24.13
CA GLU A 233 7.76 3.28 -24.57
C GLU A 233 9.24 2.86 -24.48
N LEU A 234 9.53 1.71 -23.86
CA LEU A 234 10.89 1.19 -23.76
C LEU A 234 11.16 0.11 -24.81
N ASN A 235 10.23 -0.83 -24.95
CA ASN A 235 10.27 -1.94 -25.92
C ASN A 235 8.88 -2.58 -26.03
N GLU A 236 8.76 -3.67 -26.78
CA GLU A 236 7.50 -4.38 -27.00
C GLU A 236 6.81 -4.89 -25.72
N LYS A 237 7.55 -5.09 -24.62
CA LYS A 237 7.03 -5.63 -23.36
C LYS A 237 6.81 -4.58 -22.29
N PHE A 238 7.60 -3.51 -22.28
CA PHE A 238 7.63 -2.56 -21.17
C PHE A 238 7.49 -1.10 -21.61
N CYS A 239 6.91 -0.32 -20.73
CA CYS A 239 6.93 1.13 -20.76
C CYS A 239 7.54 1.68 -19.46
N GLN A 240 7.95 2.93 -19.52
CA GLN A 240 8.37 3.72 -18.38
C GLN A 240 7.28 4.73 -18.04
N LEU A 241 7.05 4.92 -16.75
CA LEU A 241 6.20 5.97 -16.21
C LEU A 241 6.99 6.84 -15.23
N LYS A 242 6.86 8.16 -15.36
CA LYS A 242 7.25 9.09 -14.30
C LYS A 242 6.07 9.30 -13.35
N SER A 243 6.06 8.59 -12.22
CA SER A 243 5.02 8.68 -11.19
C SER A 243 4.99 10.07 -10.55
N VAL A 244 3.77 10.61 -10.38
CA VAL A 244 3.57 11.86 -9.67
C VAL A 244 3.58 11.66 -8.14
N CYS A 245 4.00 12.69 -7.41
CA CYS A 245 3.88 12.70 -5.94
C CYS A 245 2.42 12.87 -5.47
N ARG A 246 1.56 13.45 -6.33
CA ARG A 246 0.16 13.77 -6.03
C ARG A 246 -0.72 12.52 -6.05
N GLY A 247 -1.62 12.41 -5.08
CA GLY A 247 -2.60 11.34 -5.00
C GLY A 247 -2.05 10.15 -4.21
N GLN A 248 -2.92 9.56 -3.39
CA GLN A 248 -2.59 8.37 -2.62
C GLN A 248 -2.93 7.11 -3.42
N GLU A 249 -4.02 7.13 -4.20
CA GLU A 249 -4.43 6.03 -5.07
C GLU A 249 -4.40 6.41 -6.55
N PHE A 250 -3.84 5.52 -7.37
CA PHE A 250 -3.88 5.60 -8.83
C PHE A 250 -4.85 4.54 -9.34
N VAL A 251 -6.03 4.97 -9.78
CA VAL A 251 -7.07 4.09 -10.29
C VAL A 251 -6.83 3.88 -11.77
N ILE A 252 -6.70 2.62 -12.17
CA ILE A 252 -6.52 2.20 -13.55
C ILE A 252 -7.87 1.68 -14.06
N SER A 253 -8.31 2.19 -15.21
CA SER A 253 -9.55 1.74 -15.87
C SER A 253 -9.53 0.24 -16.13
N GLU A 254 -10.71 -0.39 -16.19
CA GLU A 254 -10.81 -1.82 -16.49
C GLU A 254 -10.08 -2.15 -17.79
N ASN A 255 -9.06 -3.01 -17.68
CA ASN A 255 -8.23 -3.45 -18.80
C ASN A 255 -7.77 -4.89 -18.51
N LYS A 256 -8.02 -5.81 -19.45
CA LYS A 256 -7.80 -7.25 -19.24
C LYS A 256 -6.32 -7.63 -19.14
N ASP A 257 -5.43 -6.92 -19.82
CA ASP A 257 -4.00 -7.18 -19.75
C ASP A 257 -3.40 -6.69 -18.43
N VAL A 258 -3.87 -5.54 -17.93
CA VAL A 258 -3.49 -5.03 -16.60
C VAL A 258 -4.03 -5.93 -15.49
N GLU A 259 -5.27 -6.41 -15.62
CA GLU A 259 -5.86 -7.41 -14.72
C GLU A 259 -5.03 -8.70 -14.69
N LYS A 260 -4.70 -9.26 -15.87
CA LYS A 260 -3.86 -10.45 -15.99
C LYS A 260 -2.47 -10.23 -15.39
N TRP A 261 -1.87 -9.06 -15.62
CA TRP A 261 -0.60 -8.70 -15.00
C TRP A 261 -0.69 -8.69 -13.46
N ALA A 262 -1.72 -8.07 -12.89
CA ALA A 262 -1.89 -7.97 -11.44
C ALA A 262 -2.06 -9.35 -10.80
N ILE A 263 -2.87 -10.22 -11.41
CA ILE A 263 -3.06 -11.59 -10.93
C ILE A 263 -1.75 -12.37 -11.00
N ASN A 264 -1.03 -12.32 -12.13
CA ASN A 264 0.27 -12.99 -12.27
C ASN A 264 1.32 -12.45 -11.29
N LEU A 265 1.32 -11.15 -11.02
CA LEU A 265 2.19 -10.54 -10.03
C LEU A 265 1.90 -11.12 -8.64
N ILE A 266 0.63 -11.27 -8.28
CA ILE A 266 0.25 -11.83 -6.97
C ILE A 266 0.63 -13.31 -6.89
N THR A 267 0.17 -14.13 -7.83
CA THR A 267 0.33 -15.60 -7.77
C THR A 267 1.79 -16.05 -7.73
N ASN A 268 2.69 -15.31 -8.38
CA ASN A 268 4.11 -15.63 -8.41
C ASN A 268 4.90 -15.13 -7.19
N ASN A 269 4.30 -14.31 -6.32
CA ASN A 269 5.01 -13.63 -5.23
C ASN A 269 4.34 -13.77 -3.85
N LEU A 270 3.40 -14.70 -3.67
CA LEU A 270 2.79 -14.95 -2.36
C LEU A 270 3.85 -15.35 -1.31
N ILE A 271 3.67 -14.87 -0.07
CA ILE A 271 4.45 -15.31 1.09
C ILE A 271 3.90 -16.62 1.63
#